data_AF-A0A5C8U1Z7-F1
#
_entry.id   AF-A0A5C8U1Z7-F1
#
_cell.length_a   1.000
_cell.length_b   1.000
_cell.length_c   1.000
_cell.angle_alpha   90.00
_cell.angle_beta   90.00
_cell.angle_gamma   90.00
#
_symmetry.space_group_name_H-M   'P 1'
#
loop_
_entity.id
_entity.type
_entity.pdbx_description
1 polymer ?
#
loop_
_entity_poly.entity_id
_entity_poly.type
_entity_poly.pdbx_seq_one_letter_code
_entity_poly.pdbx_strand_id
1 'polypeptide(L)' 'MRRIVLATAIAAAVTGAALAQGQPPIQGPEDATCREDARNRLLGAPNPQGLSPFDLGAQLYHECMKRLGAEGVAPKRRD' A
#
# COMPACT_ATOMS: atom_id res chain seq x y z
N MET A 1 31.62 26.12 -33.74
CA MET A 1 30.97 26.35 -32.42
C MET A 1 29.47 26.48 -32.64
N ARG A 2 28.72 25.39 -32.50
CA ARG A 2 27.27 25.36 -32.73
C ARG A 2 26.61 24.78 -31.48
N ARG A 3 25.66 25.55 -30.96
CA ARG A 3 25.19 25.57 -29.58
C ARG A 3 24.56 24.24 -29.17
N ILE A 4 24.97 23.77 -27.99
CA ILE A 4 24.41 22.65 -27.26
C ILE A 4 22.93 22.99 -26.97
N VAL A 5 22.01 22.18 -27.47
CA VAL A 5 20.60 22.23 -27.05
C VAL A 5 20.41 21.05 -26.10
N LEU A 6 20.51 21.31 -24.80
CA LEU A 6 20.07 20.36 -23.76
C LEU A 6 18.55 20.23 -23.86
N ALA A 7 18.08 19.11 -24.38
CA ALA A 7 16.68 18.71 -24.23
C ALA A 7 16.53 18.02 -22.87
N THR A 8 16.16 18.79 -21.85
CA THR A 8 15.69 18.27 -20.56
C THR A 8 14.33 17.61 -20.75
N ALA A 9 14.34 16.30 -21.02
CA ALA A 9 13.14 15.49 -20.92
C ALA A 9 12.82 15.28 -19.43
N ILE A 10 11.94 16.11 -18.88
CA ILE A 10 11.32 15.85 -17.58
C ILE A 10 10.37 14.67 -17.77
N ALA A 11 10.87 13.46 -17.53
CA ALA A 11 10.04 12.27 -17.41
C ALA A 11 9.33 12.34 -16.06
N ALA A 12 8.18 13.03 -16.02
CA ALA A 12 7.21 12.88 -14.94
C ALA A 12 6.56 11.49 -15.07
N ALA A 13 7.27 10.46 -14.59
CA ALA A 13 6.68 9.16 -14.38
C ALA A 13 5.72 9.28 -13.19
N VAL A 14 4.47 9.64 -13.48
CA VAL A 14 3.33 9.50 -12.58
C VAL A 14 3.09 7.99 -12.42
N THR A 15 3.87 7.35 -11.54
CA THR A 15 3.61 5.97 -11.13
C THR A 15 2.43 5.97 -10.15
N GLY A 16 1.23 5.92 -10.72
CA GLY A 16 0.18 5.04 -10.22
C GLY A 16 -0.44 5.36 -8.85
N ALA A 17 -1.06 6.53 -8.70
CA ALA A 17 -2.23 6.67 -7.83
C ALA A 17 -3.52 6.33 -8.61
N ALA A 18 -3.54 5.18 -9.28
CA ALA A 18 -4.80 4.58 -9.72
C ALA A 18 -5.48 3.98 -8.48
N LEU A 19 -6.03 4.85 -7.62
CA LEU A 19 -6.84 4.41 -6.50
C LEU A 19 -8.13 3.83 -7.07
N ALA A 20 -8.18 2.50 -7.04
CA ALA A 20 -9.35 1.71 -7.32
C ALA A 20 -10.58 2.35 -6.67
N GLN A 21 -11.58 2.63 -7.48
CA GLN A 21 -12.91 3.09 -7.06
C GLN A 21 -13.48 2.02 -6.10
N GLY A 22 -13.25 2.18 -4.79
CA GLY A 22 -13.66 1.18 -3.78
C GLY A 22 -12.69 0.96 -2.62
N GLN A 23 -11.44 1.47 -2.68
CA GLN A 23 -10.56 1.41 -1.52
C GLN A 23 -11.06 2.43 -0.46
N PRO A 24 -11.28 2.03 0.81
CA PRO A 24 -11.65 2.98 1.85
C PRO A 24 -10.58 4.08 1.97
N PRO A 25 -10.97 5.31 2.35
CA PRO A 25 -10.02 6.39 2.56
C PRO A 25 -9.01 6.00 3.66
N ILE A 26 -7.79 6.52 3.53
CA ILE A 26 -6.74 6.34 4.54
C ILE A 26 -7.22 6.91 5.87
N GLN A 27 -7.16 6.10 6.93
CA GLN A 27 -7.68 6.47 8.25
C GLN A 27 -6.63 7.05 9.20
N GLY A 28 -5.35 7.07 8.80
CA GLY A 28 -4.23 7.61 9.59
C GLY A 28 -2.86 7.30 8.99
N PRO A 29 -1.78 7.82 9.59
CA PRO A 29 -0.42 7.53 9.13
C PRO A 29 -0.03 6.06 9.28
N GLU A 30 -0.56 5.36 10.29
CA GLU A 30 -0.36 3.92 10.49
C GLU A 30 -1.03 3.11 9.37
N ASP A 31 -2.26 3.47 9.00
CA ASP A 31 -2.99 2.83 7.89
C ASP A 31 -2.21 2.99 6.57
N ALA A 32 -1.74 4.21 6.26
CA ALA A 32 -0.93 4.46 5.07
C ALA A 32 0.35 3.60 5.06
N THR A 33 1.07 3.56 6.19
CA THR A 33 2.30 2.78 6.33
C THR A 33 2.03 1.29 6.13
N CYS A 34 0.98 0.76 6.75
CA CYS A 34 0.65 -0.66 6.68
C CYS A 34 0.11 -1.09 5.31
N ARG A 35 -0.58 -0.20 4.57
CA ARG A 35 -0.97 -0.50 3.18
C ARG A 35 0.24 -0.62 2.27
N GLU A 36 1.20 0.27 2.38
CA GLU A 36 2.41 0.23 1.56
C GLU A 36 3.30 -0.97 1.92
N ASP A 37 3.47 -1.28 3.21
CA ASP A 37 4.17 -2.49 3.66
C ASP A 37 3.51 -3.77 3.13
N ALA A 38 2.18 -3.86 3.22
CA ALA A 38 1.43 -4.98 2.67
C ALA A 38 1.62 -5.13 1.16
N ARG A 39 1.56 -4.04 0.37
CA ARG A 39 1.79 -4.09 -1.08
C ARG A 39 3.20 -4.56 -1.43
N ASN A 40 4.21 -4.08 -0.72
CA ASN A 40 5.60 -4.46 -0.95
C ASN A 40 5.83 -5.95 -0.67
N ARG A 41 5.26 -6.47 0.43
CA ARG A 41 5.38 -7.89 0.80
C ARG A 41 4.55 -8.80 -0.09
N LEU A 42 3.36 -8.35 -0.51
CA LEU A 42 2.48 -9.09 -1.41
C LEU A 42 3.17 -9.46 -2.73
N LEU A 43 4.03 -8.57 -3.23
CA LEU A 43 4.77 -8.74 -4.48
C LEU A 43 6.20 -9.27 -4.29
N GLY A 44 6.76 -9.12 -3.10
CA GLY A 44 8.17 -9.40 -2.82
C GLY A 44 8.46 -10.77 -2.20
N ALA A 45 7.48 -11.44 -1.59
CA ALA A 45 7.67 -12.73 -0.92
C ALA A 45 6.85 -13.86 -1.58
N PRO A 46 7.34 -15.11 -1.55
CA PRO A 46 6.52 -16.26 -1.91
C PRO A 46 5.26 -16.32 -1.05
N ASN A 47 4.16 -16.80 -1.63
CA ASN A 47 2.91 -17.07 -0.94
C ASN A 47 2.75 -18.58 -0.71
N PRO A 48 3.40 -19.17 0.32
CA PRO A 48 3.38 -20.60 0.56
C PRO A 48 2.01 -21.12 0.99
N GLN A 49 1.16 -20.23 1.51
CA GLN A 49 -0.20 -20.55 1.94
C GLN A 49 -1.20 -20.60 0.77
N GLY A 50 -0.78 -20.22 -0.45
CA GLY A 50 -1.64 -20.22 -1.63
C GLY A 50 -2.84 -19.27 -1.51
N LEU A 51 -2.73 -18.24 -0.67
CA LEU A 51 -3.81 -17.27 -0.46
C LEU A 51 -4.09 -16.45 -1.73
N SER A 52 -5.30 -15.90 -1.85
CA SER A 52 -5.52 -14.88 -2.88
C SER A 52 -4.67 -13.63 -2.57
N PRO A 53 -4.32 -12.80 -3.57
CA PRO A 53 -3.59 -11.56 -3.33
C PRO A 53 -4.33 -10.62 -2.38
N PHE A 54 -5.67 -10.64 -2.42
CA PHE A 54 -6.49 -9.85 -1.52
C PHE A 54 -6.36 -10.34 -0.07
N ASP A 55 -6.49 -11.65 0.17
CA ASP A 55 -6.41 -12.23 1.51
C ASP A 55 -5.00 -12.10 2.11
N LEU A 56 -3.97 -12.33 1.29
CA LEU A 56 -2.59 -12.14 1.71
C LEU A 56 -2.31 -10.67 2.06
N GLY A 57 -2.79 -9.73 1.23
CA GLY A 57 -2.66 -8.30 1.48
C GLY A 57 -3.35 -7.87 2.78
N ALA A 58 -4.56 -8.39 3.03
CA ALA A 58 -5.29 -8.13 4.26
C ALA A 58 -4.57 -8.69 5.50
N GLN A 59 -4.04 -9.91 5.42
CA GLN A 59 -3.26 -10.53 6.50
C GLN A 59 -2.01 -9.71 6.84
N LEU A 60 -1.22 -9.31 5.83
CA LEU A 60 -0.01 -8.50 6.01
C LEU A 60 -0.33 -7.13 6.60
N TYR A 61 -1.42 -6.50 6.14
CA TYR A 61 -1.90 -5.23 6.69
C TYR A 61 -2.26 -5.36 8.17
N HIS A 62 -3.02 -6.38 8.58
CA HIS A 62 -3.40 -6.59 9.99
C HIS A 62 -2.17 -6.89 10.85
N GLU A 63 -1.22 -7.68 10.35
CA GLU A 63 0.03 -7.94 11.06
C GLU A 63 0.84 -6.65 11.29
N CYS A 64 0.89 -5.76 10.30
CA CYS A 64 1.49 -4.43 10.47
C CYS A 64 0.75 -3.59 11.51
N MET A 65 -0.58 -3.48 11.40
CA MET A 65 -1.40 -2.70 12.35
C MET A 65 -1.24 -3.21 13.79
N LYS A 66 -1.17 -4.54 13.97
CA LYS A 66 -0.92 -5.18 15.26
C LYS A 66 0.44 -4.81 15.83
N ARG A 67 1.49 -4.82 15.00
CA ARG A 67 2.85 -4.40 15.40
C ARG A 67 2.90 -2.94 15.85
N LEU A 68 2.09 -2.07 15.24
CA LEU A 68 2.01 -0.66 15.58
C LEU A 68 1.05 -0.37 16.76
N GLY A 69 0.34 -1.38 17.28
CA GLY A 69 -0.70 -1.16 18.29
C GLY A 69 -1.91 -0.37 17.76
N ALA A 70 -2.08 -0.33 16.44
CA ALA A 70 -3.08 0.44 15.73
C ALA A 70 -4.27 -0.42 15.26
N GLU A 71 -4.31 -1.72 15.58
CA GLU A 71 -5.49 -2.56 15.40
C GLU A 71 -6.67 -1.85 16.08
N GLY A 72 -7.56 -1.28 15.26
CA GLY A 72 -8.69 -0.51 15.75
C GLY A 72 -9.41 -1.29 16.82
N VAL A 73 -9.74 -0.62 17.93
CA VAL A 73 -10.66 -1.12 18.95
C VAL A 73 -11.80 -1.79 18.19
N ALA A 74 -11.85 -3.13 18.26
CA ALA A 74 -12.88 -3.88 17.55
C ALA A 74 -14.23 -3.24 17.90
N PRO A 75 -15.08 -2.86 16.92
CA PRO A 75 -16.34 -2.23 17.23
C PRO A 75 -17.09 -3.18 18.17
N LYS A 76 -17.29 -2.75 19.42
CA LYS A 76 -18.07 -3.49 20.42
C LYS A 76 -19.41 -3.77 19.75
N ARG A 77 -19.65 -5.02 19.35
CA ARG A 77 -20.93 -5.42 18.79
C ARG A 77 -21.99 -4.96 19.79
N ARG A 78 -22.86 -4.05 19.36
CA ARG A 78 -24.00 -3.62 20.16
C ARG A 78 -24.99 -4.79 20.11
N ASP A 79 -25.11 -5.46 21.24
CA ASP A 79 -26.14 -6.45 21.53
C ASP A 79 -27.53 -5.79 21.56
#